data_AF-A0AAD8TMX4-F1
#
_entry.id   AF-A0AAD8TMX4-F1
#
_cell.length_a   1.000
_cell.length_b   1.000
_cell.length_c   1.000
_cell.angle_alpha   90.00
_cell.angle_beta   90.00
_cell.angle_gamma   90.00
#
_symmetry.space_group_name_H-M   'P 1'
#
loop_
_entity.id
_entity.type
_entity.pdbx_description
1 polymer ?
#
loop_
_entity_poly.entity_id
_entity_poly.type
_entity_poly.pdbx_seq_one_letter_code
_entity_poly.pdbx_strand_id
1 'polypeptide(L)'
;MEQLLLEVDGSSGMLGIPFMLIQPYLCDATGIAQFINAVAELARGLPAPTVAPTWFRELLEGASPPTPSFPLSEFDVQQPVPLHVYGDMVVRSFTFGPSEVAAIKKRLPPLLGDTATTFEALAAFLWRARSAALEVPPGEDAPLAIMVNFRAAASKTL
;
A
#
# COMPACT_ATOMS: atom_id res chain seq x y z
N MET A 1 4.53 31.57 19.76
CA MET A 1 5.36 30.36 19.69
C MET A 1 4.99 29.68 18.38
N GLU A 2 5.40 30.34 17.30
CA GLU A 2 5.19 29.91 15.93
C GLU A 2 6.50 29.28 15.47
N GLN A 3 6.47 27.98 15.14
CA GLN A 3 7.46 27.28 14.33
C GLN A 3 7.05 25.80 14.26
N LEU A 4 6.06 25.49 13.43
CA LEU A 4 5.79 24.12 12.96
C LEU A 4 5.22 24.19 11.53
N LEU A 5 5.89 24.98 10.68
CA LEU A 5 5.80 24.84 9.24
C LEU A 5 7.07 24.08 8.83
N LEU A 6 7.01 22.76 8.91
CA LEU A 6 7.97 21.91 8.21
C LEU A 6 7.58 21.95 6.73
N GLU A 7 8.10 22.95 6.01
CA GLU A 7 8.34 22.81 4.57
C GLU A 7 9.31 21.65 4.40
N VAL A 8 8.75 20.48 4.07
CA VAL A 8 9.52 19.35 3.57
C VAL A 8 9.55 19.48 2.06
N ASP A 9 10.76 19.48 1.50
CA ASP A 9 10.99 19.40 0.05
C ASP A 9 10.24 18.18 -0.51
N GLY A 10 9.30 18.43 -1.44
CA GLY A 10 8.40 17.41 -2.01
C GLY A 10 6.91 17.64 -1.75
N SER A 11 6.54 18.64 -0.94
CA SER A 11 5.13 18.97 -0.64
C SER A 11 4.42 19.79 -1.74
N SER A 12 5.15 20.31 -2.73
CA SER A 12 4.63 21.30 -3.71
C SER A 12 3.60 20.76 -4.72
N GLY A 13 3.24 19.47 -4.68
CA GLY A 13 2.29 18.87 -5.61
C GLY A 13 1.02 18.25 -5.01
N MET A 14 0.92 18.15 -3.67
CA MET A 14 -0.22 17.47 -3.04
C MET A 14 -1.25 18.48 -2.55
N LEU A 15 -2.31 18.60 -3.35
CA LEU A 15 -3.58 19.27 -3.08
C LEU A 15 -3.90 19.44 -1.58
N GLY A 16 -3.79 20.66 -1.07
CA GLY A 16 -4.78 21.34 -0.21
C GLY A 16 -5.37 20.68 1.05
N ILE A 17 -4.87 19.55 1.55
CA ILE A 17 -5.38 18.91 2.76
C ILE A 17 -4.30 18.91 3.85
N PRO A 18 -4.23 19.96 4.70
CA PRO A 18 -3.22 20.08 5.75
C PRO A 18 -3.31 19.00 6.85
N PHE A 19 -4.34 18.13 6.83
CA PHE A 19 -4.53 17.07 7.81
C PHE A 19 -3.84 15.74 7.50
N MET A 20 -3.24 15.57 6.31
CA MET A 20 -2.70 14.28 5.88
C MET A 20 -1.17 14.24 5.74
N LEU A 21 -0.46 15.03 6.57
CA LEU A 21 0.94 14.75 6.89
C LEU A 21 1.01 13.79 8.08
N ILE A 22 0.24 12.69 8.04
CA ILE A 22 0.56 11.54 8.88
C ILE A 22 1.84 10.98 8.29
N GLN A 23 2.95 11.29 8.94
CA GLN A 23 4.25 10.74 8.60
C GLN A 23 4.10 9.22 8.43
N PRO A 24 4.60 8.59 7.35
CA PRO A 24 4.45 7.16 7.11
C PRO A 24 5.02 6.28 8.25
N TYR A 25 5.81 6.88 9.15
CA TYR A 25 6.32 6.26 10.37
C TYR A 25 5.29 6.07 11.49
N LEU A 26 4.14 6.77 11.44
CA LEU A 26 3.16 6.73 12.50
C LEU A 26 2.16 5.58 12.35
N CYS A 27 1.57 5.42 11.17
CA CYS A 27 0.64 4.34 10.87
C CYS A 27 0.52 4.07 9.37
N ASP A 28 0.05 2.87 9.02
CA ASP A 28 -0.23 2.46 7.65
C ASP A 28 -1.57 3.04 7.13
N ALA A 29 -1.89 2.83 5.85
CA ALA A 29 -3.14 3.30 5.25
C ALA A 29 -4.39 2.82 6.01
N THR A 30 -4.36 1.62 6.59
CA THR A 30 -5.43 1.11 7.45
C THR A 30 -5.58 1.95 8.72
N GLY A 31 -4.47 2.25 9.40
CA GLY A 31 -4.46 3.11 10.58
C GLY A 31 -4.92 4.54 10.29
N ILE A 32 -4.55 5.11 9.13
CA ILE A 32 -5.07 6.41 8.67
C ILE A 32 -6.59 6.37 8.49
N ALA A 33 -7.11 5.34 7.82
CA ALA A 33 -8.56 5.20 7.62
C ALA A 33 -9.31 5.05 8.95
N GLN A 34 -8.77 4.28 9.90
CA GLN A 34 -9.34 4.14 11.24
C GLN A 34 -9.34 5.47 11.99
N PHE A 35 -8.25 6.23 11.92
CA PHE A 35 -8.16 7.55 12.54
C PHE A 35 -9.19 8.53 11.96
N ILE A 36 -9.30 8.62 10.63
CA ILE A 36 -10.28 9.50 9.97
C ILE A 36 -11.70 9.11 10.36
N ASN A 37 -12.02 7.81 10.41
CA ASN A 37 -13.32 7.33 10.85
C ASN A 37 -13.60 7.69 12.31
N ALA A 38 -12.63 7.50 13.21
CA ALA A 38 -12.76 7.88 14.62
C ALA A 38 -13.03 9.38 14.79
N VAL A 39 -12.30 10.24 14.07
CA VAL A 39 -12.55 11.70 14.05
C VAL A 39 -13.96 11.99 13.56
N ALA A 40 -14.40 11.33 12.49
CA ALA A 40 -15.75 11.52 11.94
C ALA A 40 -16.85 11.03 12.89
N GLU A 41 -16.62 9.98 13.68
CA GLU A 41 -17.54 9.50 14.71
C GLU A 41 -17.68 10.49 15.86
N LEU A 42 -16.55 10.95 16.40
CA LEU A 42 -16.53 11.94 17.47
C LEU A 42 -17.17 13.27 17.04
N ALA A 43 -16.91 13.70 15.80
CA ALA A 43 -17.54 14.90 15.24
C ALA A 43 -19.08 14.78 15.12
N ARG A 44 -19.61 13.56 15.01
CA ARG A 44 -21.07 13.28 15.01
C ARG A 44 -21.65 13.14 16.42
N GLY A 45 -20.84 13.25 17.46
CA GLY A 45 -21.27 13.18 18.86
C GLY A 45 -21.30 11.78 19.45
N LEU A 46 -20.63 10.80 18.83
CA LEU A 46 -20.46 9.49 19.47
C LEU A 46 -19.58 9.65 20.72
N PRO A 47 -19.86 8.91 21.80
CA PRO A 47 -19.12 9.04 23.06
C PRO A 47 -17.68 8.51 22.96
N ALA A 48 -17.43 7.60 22.02
CA ALA A 48 -16.12 7.03 21.73
C ALA A 48 -16.09 6.48 20.28
N PRO A 49 -14.89 6.32 19.68
CA PRO A 49 -14.76 5.63 18.40
C PRO A 49 -15.22 4.18 18.46
N THR A 50 -15.80 3.66 17.38
CA THR A 50 -16.26 2.26 17.29
C THR A 50 -15.09 1.27 17.34
N VAL A 51 -13.96 1.64 16.73
CA VAL A 51 -12.72 0.87 16.80
C VAL A 51 -11.79 1.56 17.78
N ALA A 52 -11.53 0.90 18.91
CA ALA A 52 -10.59 1.43 19.91
C ALA A 52 -9.17 1.51 19.32
N PRO A 53 -8.48 2.65 19.43
CA PRO A 53 -7.08 2.74 19.04
C PRO A 53 -6.23 1.89 19.99
N THR A 54 -5.47 0.96 19.44
CA THR A 54 -4.53 0.12 20.19
C THR A 54 -3.10 0.53 19.90
N TRP A 55 -2.33 0.79 20.96
CA TRP A 55 -0.90 1.08 20.88
C TRP A 55 -0.12 -0.04 21.56
N PHE A 56 -0.01 -1.19 20.88
CA PHE A 56 0.73 -2.38 21.35
C PHE A 56 1.75 -2.80 20.29
N ARG A 57 2.79 -1.97 20.10
CA ARG A 57 3.82 -2.22 19.06
C ARG A 57 4.76 -3.37 19.45
N GLU A 58 4.77 -3.75 20.72
CA GLU A 58 5.50 -4.88 21.27
C GLU A 58 5.03 -6.20 20.64
N LEU A 59 3.77 -6.29 20.20
CA LEU A 59 3.25 -7.45 19.46
C LEU A 59 3.88 -7.62 18.07
N LEU A 60 4.56 -6.59 17.56
CA LEU A 60 5.27 -6.62 16.28
C LEU A 60 6.76 -6.89 16.45
N GLU A 61 7.23 -7.10 17.68
CA GLU A 61 8.62 -7.46 17.93
C GLU A 61 8.91 -8.86 17.38
N GLY A 62 10.02 -8.96 16.62
CA GLY A 62 10.51 -10.22 16.12
C GLY A 62 11.13 -11.09 17.22
N ALA A 63 11.44 -12.34 16.89
CA ALA A 63 12.16 -13.23 17.79
C ALA A 63 13.53 -12.65 18.19
N SER A 64 13.95 -12.93 19.42
CA SER A 64 15.29 -12.61 19.92
C SER A 64 15.97 -13.90 20.40
N PRO A 65 17.01 -14.40 19.70
CA PRO A 65 17.64 -13.82 18.51
C PRO A 65 16.76 -13.91 17.25
N PRO A 66 16.99 -13.06 16.23
CA PRO A 66 16.24 -13.11 14.98
C PRO A 66 16.52 -14.42 14.24
N THR A 67 15.46 -15.17 13.93
CA THR A 67 15.51 -16.49 13.26
C THR A 67 14.66 -16.49 11.99
N PRO A 68 15.11 -15.83 10.90
CA PRO A 68 14.35 -15.82 9.64
C PRO A 68 14.18 -17.24 9.12
N SER A 69 12.95 -17.62 8.78
CA SER A 69 12.62 -18.95 8.26
C SER A 69 12.82 -19.07 6.74
N PHE A 70 13.03 -17.94 6.05
CA PHE A 70 13.19 -17.86 4.60
C PHE A 70 14.10 -16.67 4.23
N PRO A 71 14.73 -16.70 3.04
CA PRO A 71 15.48 -15.55 2.52
C PRO A 71 14.54 -14.35 2.31
N LEU A 72 14.95 -13.16 2.79
CA LEU A 72 14.17 -11.93 2.66
C LEU A 72 14.80 -11.01 1.62
N SER A 73 14.53 -11.29 0.34
CA SER A 73 15.07 -10.53 -0.81
C SER A 73 14.69 -9.04 -0.79
N GLU A 74 13.63 -8.67 -0.09
CA GLU A 74 13.18 -7.28 0.07
C GLU A 74 14.16 -6.41 0.88
N PHE A 75 15.07 -7.03 1.67
CA PHE A 75 16.10 -6.32 2.42
C PHE A 75 17.48 -6.39 1.75
N ASP A 76 17.58 -7.00 0.56
CA ASP A 76 18.80 -6.90 -0.24
C ASP A 76 19.03 -5.45 -0.68
N VAL A 77 20.29 -5.04 -0.79
CA VAL A 77 20.67 -3.65 -1.11
C VAL A 77 20.18 -3.31 -2.52
N GLN A 78 19.03 -2.65 -2.60
CA GLN A 78 18.54 -2.08 -3.85
C GLN A 78 19.28 -0.77 -4.11
N GLN A 79 19.71 -0.56 -5.37
CA GLN A 79 20.22 0.75 -5.78
C GLN A 79 19.11 1.78 -5.58
N PRO A 80 19.38 2.92 -4.92
CA PRO A 80 18.36 3.94 -4.73
C PRO A 80 17.86 4.42 -6.09
N VAL A 81 16.55 4.30 -6.32
CA VAL A 81 15.90 4.85 -7.51
C VAL A 81 16.12 6.37 -7.48
N PRO A 82 16.74 6.98 -8.50
CA PRO A 82 17.02 8.42 -8.49
C PRO A 82 15.72 9.22 -8.34
N LEU A 83 15.69 10.15 -7.38
CA LEU A 83 14.54 11.04 -7.12
C LEU A 83 14.12 11.87 -8.36
N HIS A 84 15.01 12.03 -9.34
CA HIS A 84 14.75 12.75 -10.59
C HIS A 84 13.77 12.03 -11.53
N VAL A 85 13.42 10.76 -11.27
CA VAL A 85 12.44 10.00 -12.07
C VAL A 85 11.01 10.53 -11.87
N TYR A 86 10.74 11.30 -10.82
CA TYR A 86 9.40 11.75 -10.46
C TYR A 86 9.00 13.14 -11.01
N GLY A 87 9.93 13.87 -11.65
CA GLY A 87 9.73 15.28 -12.02
C GLY A 87 8.79 15.54 -13.20
N ASP A 88 8.55 14.54 -14.06
CA ASP A 88 7.71 14.67 -15.27
C ASP A 88 6.71 13.51 -15.41
N MET A 89 6.12 13.08 -14.29
CA MET A 89 5.14 12.00 -14.28
C MET A 89 3.72 12.56 -14.42
N VAL A 90 2.98 12.08 -15.42
CA VAL A 90 1.56 12.36 -15.57
C VAL A 90 0.74 11.35 -14.78
N VAL A 91 -0.04 11.83 -13.81
CA VAL A 91 -0.98 10.98 -13.07
C VAL A 91 -2.29 10.85 -13.84
N ARG A 92 -2.78 9.62 -13.99
CA ARG A 92 -4.08 9.27 -14.59
C ARG A 92 -4.77 8.23 -13.73
N SER A 93 -6.09 8.32 -13.65
CA SER A 93 -6.92 7.35 -12.95
C SER A 93 -7.67 6.48 -13.96
N PHE A 94 -7.73 5.18 -13.67
CA PHE A 94 -8.48 4.20 -14.44
C PHE A 94 -9.51 3.54 -13.53
N THR A 95 -10.74 3.37 -14.04
CA THR A 95 -11.81 2.70 -13.32
C THR A 95 -12.09 1.35 -13.98
N PHE A 96 -12.16 0.30 -13.17
CA PHE A 96 -12.48 -1.05 -13.63
C PHE A 96 -13.78 -1.49 -12.96
N GLY A 97 -14.83 -1.67 -13.76
CA GLY A 97 -16.10 -2.20 -13.31
C GLY A 97 -16.12 -3.73 -13.33
N PRO A 98 -17.25 -4.34 -12.89
CA PRO A 98 -17.41 -5.79 -12.88
C PRO A 98 -17.21 -6.43 -14.27
N SER A 99 -17.63 -5.74 -15.33
CA SER A 99 -17.52 -6.25 -16.70
C SER A 99 -16.07 -6.30 -17.20
N GLU A 100 -15.29 -5.28 -16.90
CA GLU A 100 -13.87 -5.21 -17.23
C GLU A 100 -13.08 -6.25 -16.45
N VAL A 101 -13.36 -6.38 -15.15
CA VAL A 101 -12.74 -7.41 -14.30
C VAL A 101 -13.06 -8.81 -14.82
N ALA A 102 -14.31 -9.09 -15.20
CA ALA A 102 -14.69 -10.38 -15.77
C ALA A 102 -13.97 -10.64 -17.11
N ALA A 103 -13.83 -9.63 -17.95
CA ALA A 103 -13.08 -9.74 -19.21
C ALA A 103 -11.59 -10.02 -18.97
N ILE A 104 -10.99 -9.40 -17.95
CA ILE A 104 -9.60 -9.68 -17.55
C ILE A 104 -9.46 -11.11 -17.03
N LYS A 105 -10.34 -11.56 -16.13
CA LYS A 105 -10.30 -12.92 -15.59
C LYS A 105 -10.49 -14.00 -16.66
N LYS A 106 -11.31 -13.76 -17.69
CA LYS A 106 -11.47 -14.67 -18.84
C LYS A 106 -10.19 -14.90 -19.65
N ARG A 107 -9.19 -14.02 -19.52
CA ARG A 107 -7.88 -14.17 -20.19
C ARG A 107 -6.88 -14.94 -19.36
N LEU A 108 -7.21 -15.27 -18.10
CA LEU A 108 -6.35 -16.08 -17.25
C LEU A 108 -6.38 -17.55 -17.73
N PRO A 109 -5.33 -18.32 -17.45
CA PRO A 109 -5.36 -19.77 -17.65
C PRO A 109 -6.60 -20.39 -16.98
N PRO A 110 -7.19 -21.46 -17.55
CA PRO A 110 -8.45 -22.04 -17.04
C PRO A 110 -8.44 -22.37 -15.55
N LEU A 111 -7.30 -22.82 -15.02
CA LEU A 111 -7.12 -23.15 -13.59
C LEU A 111 -7.18 -21.93 -12.65
N LEU A 112 -6.90 -20.73 -13.17
CA LEU A 112 -6.83 -19.48 -12.40
C LEU A 112 -8.05 -18.59 -12.61
N GLY A 113 -8.79 -18.75 -13.71
CA GLY A 113 -9.93 -17.89 -14.04
C GLY A 113 -11.02 -17.85 -12.96
N ASP A 114 -11.30 -19.00 -12.34
CA ASP A 114 -12.36 -19.16 -11.34
C ASP A 114 -11.89 -18.91 -9.90
N THR A 115 -10.58 -18.98 -9.65
CA THR A 115 -10.00 -18.87 -8.30
C THR A 115 -9.37 -17.51 -8.01
N ALA A 116 -8.91 -16.80 -9.04
CA ALA A 116 -8.26 -15.51 -8.87
C ALA A 116 -9.21 -14.46 -8.30
N THR A 117 -8.76 -13.76 -7.27
CA THR A 117 -9.44 -12.58 -6.72
C THR A 117 -9.44 -11.44 -7.73
N THR A 118 -10.31 -10.44 -7.52
CA THR A 118 -10.30 -9.21 -8.33
C THR A 118 -8.97 -8.48 -8.20
N PHE A 119 -8.39 -8.44 -6.99
CA PHE A 119 -7.10 -7.80 -6.75
C PHE A 119 -5.98 -8.48 -7.55
N GLU A 120 -5.85 -9.82 -7.49
CA GLU A 120 -4.82 -10.54 -8.22
C GLU A 120 -4.94 -10.36 -9.73
N ALA A 121 -6.16 -10.43 -10.27
CA ALA A 121 -6.41 -10.23 -11.70
C ALA A 121 -6.00 -8.82 -12.16
N LEU A 122 -6.35 -7.79 -11.39
CA LEU A 122 -5.98 -6.40 -11.72
C LEU A 122 -4.49 -6.13 -11.50
N ALA A 123 -3.90 -6.61 -10.41
CA ALA A 123 -2.48 -6.46 -10.12
C ALA A 123 -1.61 -7.09 -11.22
N ALA A 124 -1.93 -8.32 -11.63
CA ALA A 124 -1.24 -8.99 -12.74
C ALA A 124 -1.43 -8.27 -14.07
N PHE A 125 -2.64 -7.79 -14.35
CA PHE A 125 -2.93 -7.01 -15.57
C PHE A 125 -2.12 -5.71 -15.63
N LEU A 126 -2.14 -4.92 -14.55
CA LEU A 126 -1.41 -3.65 -14.47
C LEU A 126 0.09 -3.86 -14.49
N TRP A 127 0.60 -4.87 -13.81
CA TRP A 127 2.01 -5.23 -13.86
C TRP A 127 2.45 -5.55 -15.29
N ARG A 128 1.71 -6.41 -16.00
CA ARG A 128 2.01 -6.71 -17.41
C ARG A 128 1.94 -5.48 -18.31
N ALA A 129 0.93 -4.63 -18.13
CA ALA A 129 0.79 -3.40 -18.90
C ALA A 129 1.96 -2.43 -18.65
N ARG A 130 2.39 -2.27 -17.37
CA ARG A 130 3.55 -1.46 -16.99
C ARG A 130 4.83 -2.01 -17.61
N SER A 131 5.10 -3.31 -17.49
CA SER A 131 6.31 -3.92 -18.04
C SER A 131 6.38 -3.79 -19.55
N ALA A 132 5.24 -3.91 -20.26
CA ALA A 132 5.17 -3.68 -21.69
C ALA A 132 5.40 -2.21 -22.07
N ALA A 133 4.81 -1.27 -21.32
CA ALA A 133 4.98 0.17 -21.57
C ALA A 133 6.40 0.68 -21.28
N LEU A 134 7.12 0.02 -20.37
CA LEU A 134 8.53 0.28 -20.07
C LEU A 134 9.48 -0.47 -21.01
N GLU A 135 8.96 -1.29 -21.93
CA GLU A 135 9.75 -2.11 -22.86
C GLU A 135 10.84 -2.93 -22.15
N VAL A 136 10.51 -3.51 -20.99
CA VAL A 136 11.47 -4.27 -20.17
C VAL A 136 12.09 -5.39 -21.01
N PRO A 137 13.43 -5.43 -21.16
CA PRO A 137 14.09 -6.42 -22.00
C PRO A 137 13.85 -7.87 -21.55
N PRO A 138 13.89 -8.84 -22.47
CA PRO A 138 13.84 -10.26 -22.11
C PRO A 138 14.99 -10.63 -21.17
N GLY A 139 14.67 -11.22 -20.03
CA GLY A 139 15.65 -11.66 -19.03
C GLY A 139 15.99 -10.64 -17.94
N GLU A 140 15.44 -9.42 -18.03
CA GLU A 140 15.51 -8.42 -16.96
C GLU A 140 14.39 -8.64 -15.92
N ASP A 141 14.68 -8.29 -14.67
CA ASP A 141 13.72 -8.40 -13.58
C ASP A 141 12.68 -7.27 -13.64
N ALA A 142 11.40 -7.65 -13.52
CA ALA A 142 10.28 -6.71 -13.41
C ALA A 142 9.55 -6.92 -12.07
N PRO A 143 10.10 -6.44 -10.94
CA PRO A 143 9.53 -6.72 -9.62
C PRO A 143 8.15 -6.08 -9.44
N LEU A 144 7.26 -6.81 -8.76
CA LEU A 144 5.97 -6.32 -8.27
C LEU A 144 5.96 -6.43 -6.74
N ALA A 145 6.02 -5.29 -6.05
CA ALA A 145 5.87 -5.22 -4.61
C ALA A 145 4.40 -4.98 -4.24
N ILE A 146 3.86 -5.80 -3.33
CA ILE A 146 2.48 -5.70 -2.83
C ILE A 146 2.53 -5.56 -1.30
N MET A 147 1.87 -4.53 -0.78
CA MET A 147 1.68 -4.36 0.66
C MET A 147 0.57 -5.29 1.15
N VAL A 148 0.84 -6.07 2.19
CA VAL A 148 -0.10 -7.06 2.76
C VAL A 148 -0.44 -6.68 4.20
N ASN A 149 -1.72 -6.69 4.54
CA ASN A 149 -2.19 -6.45 5.91
C ASN A 149 -2.20 -7.77 6.71
N PHE A 150 -1.30 -7.89 7.67
CA PHE A 150 -1.14 -9.09 8.50
C PHE A 150 -2.10 -9.16 9.71
N ARG A 151 -2.86 -8.10 10.01
CA ARG A 151 -3.77 -8.07 11.19
C ARG A 151 -4.76 -9.23 11.19
N ALA A 152 -5.27 -9.62 10.02
CA ALA A 152 -6.19 -10.75 9.88
C ALA A 152 -5.51 -12.12 10.10
N ALA A 153 -4.20 -12.22 9.87
CA ALA A 153 -3.43 -13.43 10.09
C ALA A 153 -3.04 -13.61 11.57
N ALA A 154 -2.77 -12.50 12.28
CA ALA A 154 -2.41 -12.52 13.70
C ALA A 154 -3.56 -12.93 14.63
N SER A 155 -4.82 -12.78 14.20
CA SER A 155 -6.02 -13.15 14.97
C SER A 155 -6.19 -14.66 15.21
N LYS A 156 -5.45 -15.53 14.51
CA LYS A 156 -5.56 -16.99 14.67
C LYS A 156 -4.59 -17.57 15.71
N THR A 157 -3.80 -16.73 16.37
CA THR A 157 -2.71 -17.17 17.25
C THR A 157 -2.76 -16.54 18.65
N LEU A 158 -3.91 -15.96 19.03
CA LEU A 158 -4.22 -15.55 20.41
C LEU A 158 -5.47 -16.28 20.91
#